data_AF-A0A846NN95-F1
#
_entry.id   AF-A0A846NN95-F1
#
_cell.length_a   1.000
_cell.length_b   1.000
_cell.length_c   1.000
_cell.angle_alpha   90.00
_cell.angle_beta   90.00
_cell.angle_gamma   90.00
#
_symmetry.space_group_name_H-M   'P 1'
#
loop_
_entity.id
_entity.type
_entity.pdbx_description
1 polymer ?
#
loop_
_entity_poly.entity_id
_entity_poly.type
_entity_poly.pdbx_seq_one_letter_code
_entity_poly.pdbx_strand_id
1 'polypeptide(L)'
;MRLMDFKDVIVDVFGEARGALFEAEIQHLIGRGYSEEDLHAFLEKFALSTGIFFTLSMFRRANLTVKDMRRSLDFLFNSFPILEAEFSKYIPQSSRILDFGCGRGLVSCSLALKGFEVHGADTSGEALDVAEGLAHRLQCRVTFHLVKDGEFPFKDRYFDVIFSHWAFHEIQEYVQPMIATDSVEYLGTKATFS
;
A
#
# COMPACT_ATOMS: atom_id res chain seq x y z
N MET A 1 12.20 -25.85 -19.33
CA MET A 1 11.27 -25.34 -18.30
C MET A 1 11.09 -23.87 -18.61
N ARG A 2 9.88 -23.39 -18.88
CA ARG A 2 9.65 -21.97 -19.18
C ARG A 2 9.87 -21.22 -17.85
N LEU A 3 10.73 -20.19 -17.82
CA LEU A 3 10.90 -19.36 -16.62
C LEU A 3 9.52 -18.92 -16.14
N MET A 4 9.26 -19.05 -14.84
CA MET A 4 8.02 -18.60 -14.23
C MET A 4 8.03 -17.07 -14.25
N ASP A 5 7.09 -16.45 -14.96
CA ASP A 5 6.91 -15.01 -14.90
C ASP A 5 6.20 -14.68 -13.58
N PHE A 6 6.97 -14.22 -12.57
CA PHE A 6 6.41 -13.90 -11.25
C PHE A 6 5.36 -12.80 -11.31
N LYS A 7 5.49 -11.86 -12.26
CA LYS A 7 4.49 -10.81 -12.43
C LYS A 7 3.17 -11.44 -12.84
N ASP A 8 3.16 -12.31 -13.85
CA ASP A 8 1.94 -12.96 -14.31
C ASP A 8 1.26 -13.76 -13.19
N VAL A 9 2.06 -14.46 -12.37
CA VAL A 9 1.56 -15.20 -11.20
C VAL A 9 0.92 -14.27 -10.17
N ILE A 10 1.54 -13.11 -9.90
CA ILE A 10 1.02 -12.11 -8.97
C ILE A 10 -0.24 -11.46 -9.56
N VAL A 11 -0.27 -11.18 -10.86
CA VAL A 11 -1.42 -10.56 -11.55
C VAL A 11 -2.62 -11.50 -11.56
N ASP A 12 -2.42 -12.79 -11.82
CA ASP A 12 -3.49 -13.79 -11.81
C ASP A 12 -4.20 -13.88 -10.45
N VAL A 13 -3.45 -13.71 -9.35
CA VAL A 13 -3.99 -13.84 -7.98
C VAL A 13 -4.43 -12.49 -7.39
N PHE A 14 -3.64 -11.44 -7.57
CA PHE A 14 -3.77 -10.15 -6.88
C PHE A 14 -3.96 -8.95 -7.80
N GLY A 15 -3.96 -9.15 -9.12
CA GLY A 15 -4.24 -8.12 -10.11
C GLY A 15 -3.06 -7.21 -10.47
N GLU A 16 -3.30 -6.35 -11.47
CA GLU A 16 -2.30 -5.52 -12.13
C GLU A 16 -1.54 -4.58 -11.19
N ALA A 17 -2.24 -3.95 -10.23
CA ALA A 17 -1.61 -3.02 -9.29
C ALA A 17 -0.53 -3.71 -8.43
N ARG A 18 -0.75 -4.99 -8.07
CA ARG A 18 0.21 -5.79 -7.30
C ARG A 18 1.35 -6.29 -8.17
N GLY A 19 1.08 -6.62 -9.44
CA GLY A 19 2.13 -6.88 -10.43
C GLY A 19 3.04 -5.66 -10.64
N ALA A 20 2.47 -4.47 -10.78
CA ALA A 20 3.22 -3.22 -10.91
C ALA A 20 4.04 -2.91 -9.65
N LEU A 21 3.49 -3.16 -8.45
CA LEU A 21 4.25 -3.03 -7.19
C LEU A 21 5.42 -4.00 -7.14
N PHE A 22 5.23 -5.26 -7.54
CA PHE A 22 6.32 -6.23 -7.60
C PHE A 22 7.46 -5.74 -8.49
N GLU A 23 7.15 -5.22 -9.68
CA GLU A 23 8.19 -4.69 -10.55
C GLU A 23 8.86 -3.42 -9.97
N ALA A 24 8.12 -2.57 -9.25
CA ALA A 24 8.69 -1.41 -8.57
C ALA A 24 9.68 -1.83 -7.48
N GLU A 25 9.35 -2.86 -6.70
CA GLU A 25 10.21 -3.46 -5.67
C GLU A 25 11.49 -4.06 -6.28
N ILE A 26 11.37 -4.83 -7.36
CA ILE A 26 12.53 -5.40 -8.06
C ILE A 26 13.45 -4.27 -8.54
N GLN A 27 12.91 -3.22 -9.17
CA GLN A 27 13.74 -2.11 -9.63
C GLN A 27 14.36 -1.31 -8.49
N HIS A 28 13.65 -1.13 -7.37
CA HIS A 28 14.23 -0.49 -6.20
C HIS A 28 15.41 -1.29 -5.64
N LEU A 29 15.28 -2.62 -5.54
CA LEU A 29 16.39 -3.49 -5.12
C LEU A 29 17.55 -3.46 -6.11
N ILE A 30 17.29 -3.46 -7.42
CA ILE A 30 18.34 -3.30 -8.43
C ILE A 30 19.06 -1.96 -8.24
N GLY A 31 18.33 -0.86 -7.97
CA GLY A 31 18.89 0.45 -7.65
C GLY A 31 19.77 0.44 -6.40
N ARG A 32 19.54 -0.49 -5.47
CA ARG A 32 20.38 -0.74 -4.27
C ARG A 32 21.60 -1.62 -4.54
N GLY A 33 21.79 -2.09 -5.77
CA GLY A 33 22.94 -2.90 -6.19
C GLY A 33 22.71 -4.41 -6.19
N TYR A 34 21.45 -4.87 -6.08
CA TYR A 34 21.14 -6.29 -6.25
C TYR A 34 21.15 -6.66 -7.74
N SER A 35 21.67 -7.84 -8.07
CA SER A 35 21.58 -8.40 -9.43
C SER A 35 20.15 -8.87 -9.71
N GLU A 36 19.58 -8.42 -10.82
CA GLU A 36 18.26 -8.86 -11.28
C GLU A 36 18.21 -10.38 -11.48
N GLU A 37 19.26 -10.95 -12.10
CA GLU A 37 19.37 -12.40 -12.31
C GLU A 37 19.38 -13.16 -10.99
N ASP A 38 20.15 -12.69 -10.00
CA ASP A 38 20.23 -13.35 -8.68
C ASP A 38 18.91 -13.25 -7.92
N LEU A 39 18.23 -12.09 -7.98
CA LEU A 39 16.91 -11.90 -7.38
C LEU A 39 15.90 -12.89 -7.98
N HIS A 40 15.82 -12.95 -9.31
CA HIS A 40 14.90 -13.85 -10.01
C HIS A 40 15.23 -15.33 -9.73
N ALA A 41 16.51 -15.72 -9.81
CA ALA A 41 16.93 -17.08 -9.51
C ALA A 41 16.62 -17.49 -8.06
N PHE A 42 16.80 -16.56 -7.11
CA PHE A 42 16.44 -16.80 -5.71
C PHE A 42 14.93 -16.98 -5.55
N LEU A 43 14.11 -16.11 -6.13
CA LEU A 43 12.65 -16.21 -6.07
C LEU A 43 12.16 -17.52 -6.70
N GLU A 44 12.70 -17.92 -7.85
CA GLU A 44 12.33 -19.17 -8.53
C GLU A 44 12.59 -20.39 -7.65
N LYS A 45 13.72 -20.38 -6.94
CA LYS A 45 14.13 -21.49 -6.11
C LYS A 45 13.41 -21.53 -4.76
N PHE A 46 13.14 -20.38 -4.15
CA PHE A 46 12.76 -20.30 -2.73
C PHE A 46 11.38 -19.69 -2.46
N ALA A 47 10.81 -18.85 -3.33
CA ALA A 47 9.56 -18.14 -3.03
C ALA A 47 8.38 -19.11 -2.80
N LEU A 48 8.21 -20.10 -3.67
CA LEU A 48 7.12 -21.08 -3.52
C LEU A 48 7.30 -21.95 -2.27
N SER A 49 8.52 -22.48 -2.05
CA SER A 49 8.78 -23.38 -0.93
C SER A 49 8.62 -22.68 0.41
N THR A 50 9.13 -21.46 0.56
CA THR A 50 8.92 -20.62 1.75
C THR A 50 7.43 -20.26 1.92
N GLY A 51 6.75 -19.88 0.84
CA GLY A 51 5.32 -19.56 0.85
C GLY A 51 4.45 -20.71 1.36
N ILE A 52 4.76 -21.96 0.98
CA ILE A 52 4.05 -23.16 1.47
C ILE A 52 4.16 -23.26 3.00
N PHE A 53 5.36 -23.16 3.56
CA PHE A 53 5.55 -23.27 5.01
C PHE A 53 4.87 -22.13 5.78
N PHE A 54 4.94 -20.89 5.27
CA PHE A 54 4.24 -19.77 5.89
C PHE A 54 2.72 -19.94 5.82
N THR A 55 2.19 -20.41 4.69
CA THR A 55 0.76 -20.66 4.52
C THR A 55 0.26 -21.74 5.47
N LEU A 56 0.96 -22.88 5.58
CA LEU A 56 0.63 -23.93 6.55
C LEU A 56 0.73 -23.41 8.00
N SER A 57 1.71 -22.56 8.30
CA SER A 57 1.84 -21.90 9.61
C SER A 57 0.70 -20.93 9.89
N MET A 58 0.17 -20.22 8.88
CA MET A 58 -1.04 -19.41 9.01
C MET A 58 -2.23 -20.28 9.38
N PHE A 59 -2.50 -21.36 8.65
CA PHE A 59 -3.59 -22.30 8.97
C PHE A 59 -3.47 -22.93 10.36
N ARG A 60 -2.25 -23.25 10.80
CA ARG A 60 -2.03 -23.82 12.14
C ARG A 60 -2.34 -22.82 13.26
N ARG A 61 -2.08 -21.52 13.03
CA ARG A 61 -2.21 -20.46 14.06
C ARG A 61 -3.59 -19.82 14.05
N ALA A 62 -4.14 -19.58 12.86
CA ALA A 62 -5.45 -19.02 12.66
C ALA A 62 -6.43 -20.19 12.51
N ASN A 63 -7.30 -20.40 13.49
CA ASN A 63 -8.31 -21.46 13.46
C ASN A 63 -9.43 -21.13 12.45
N LEU A 64 -9.06 -20.92 11.19
CA LEU A 64 -9.90 -20.46 10.09
C LEU A 64 -10.17 -21.59 9.11
N THR A 65 -11.33 -21.54 8.45
CA THR A 65 -11.60 -22.40 7.30
C THR A 65 -10.74 -21.97 6.10
N VAL A 66 -10.56 -22.84 5.11
CA VAL A 66 -9.89 -22.48 3.84
C VAL A 66 -10.55 -21.27 3.17
N LYS A 67 -11.89 -21.19 3.23
CA LYS A 67 -12.66 -20.07 2.67
C LYS A 67 -12.35 -18.77 3.41
N ASP A 68 -12.33 -18.80 4.74
CA ASP A 68 -12.06 -17.60 5.54
C ASP A 68 -10.60 -17.18 5.42
N MET A 69 -9.66 -18.13 5.36
CA MET A 69 -8.25 -17.83 5.11
C MET A 69 -8.07 -17.15 3.74
N ARG A 70 -8.73 -17.64 2.69
CA ARG A 70 -8.73 -17.00 1.38
C ARG A 70 -9.26 -15.56 1.47
N ARG A 71 -10.41 -15.35 2.13
CA ARG A 71 -10.97 -14.01 2.33
C ARG A 71 -10.00 -13.10 3.09
N SER A 72 -9.30 -13.60 4.10
CA SER A 72 -8.29 -12.84 4.82
C SER A 72 -7.10 -12.46 3.93
N LEU A 73 -6.62 -13.37 3.08
CA LEU A 73 -5.55 -13.07 2.13
C LEU A 73 -6.01 -12.05 1.07
N ASP A 74 -7.21 -12.23 0.53
CA ASP A 74 -7.82 -11.29 -0.41
C ASP A 74 -7.92 -9.90 0.24
N PHE A 75 -8.30 -9.81 1.52
CA PHE A 75 -8.36 -8.54 2.24
C PHE A 75 -6.96 -7.93 2.49
N LEU A 76 -5.98 -8.73 2.91
CA LEU A 76 -4.62 -8.27 3.18
C LEU A 76 -3.94 -7.73 1.91
N PHE A 77 -4.11 -8.43 0.79
CA PHE A 77 -3.43 -8.07 -0.45
C PHE A 77 -4.28 -7.17 -1.35
N ASN A 78 -5.61 -7.22 -1.28
CA ASN A 78 -6.52 -6.50 -2.18
C ASN A 78 -7.65 -5.75 -1.43
N SER A 79 -7.36 -5.13 -0.28
CA SER A 79 -8.30 -4.21 0.39
C SER A 79 -8.40 -2.84 -0.30
N PHE A 80 -7.37 -2.41 -1.04
CA PHE A 80 -7.33 -1.10 -1.68
C PHE A 80 -8.50 -0.82 -2.67
N PRO A 81 -9.06 -1.79 -3.44
CA PRO A 81 -10.24 -1.54 -4.26
C PRO A 81 -11.51 -1.27 -3.45
N ILE A 82 -11.61 -1.87 -2.25
CA ILE A 82 -12.74 -1.59 -1.33
C ILE A 82 -12.63 -0.14 -0.85
N LEU A 83 -11.44 0.26 -0.41
CA LEU A 83 -11.17 1.62 0.03
C LEU A 83 -11.43 2.64 -1.08
N GLU A 84 -10.94 2.36 -2.29
CA GLU A 84 -11.19 3.14 -3.49
C GLU A 84 -12.69 3.31 -3.77
N ALA A 85 -13.48 2.24 -3.67
CA ALA A 85 -14.91 2.28 -3.90
C ALA A 85 -15.63 3.15 -2.86
N GLU A 86 -15.25 3.05 -1.59
CA GLU A 86 -15.80 3.88 -0.52
C GLU A 86 -15.44 5.36 -0.72
N PHE A 87 -14.19 5.66 -1.08
CA PHE A 87 -13.77 7.03 -1.40
C PHE A 87 -14.54 7.59 -2.58
N SER A 88 -14.66 6.83 -3.67
CA SER A 88 -15.40 7.27 -4.86
C SER A 88 -16.89 7.50 -4.60
N LYS A 89 -17.45 6.84 -3.58
CA LYS A 89 -18.86 6.94 -3.20
C LYS A 89 -19.15 8.14 -2.29
N TYR A 90 -18.24 8.44 -1.37
CA TYR A 90 -18.51 9.40 -0.29
C TYR A 90 -17.64 10.66 -0.32
N ILE A 91 -16.49 10.62 -1.00
CA ILE A 91 -15.55 11.73 -1.07
C ILE A 91 -15.68 12.41 -2.43
N PRO A 92 -15.94 13.74 -2.48
CA PRO A 92 -15.95 14.47 -3.74
C PRO A 92 -14.62 14.33 -4.47
N GLN A 93 -14.64 14.06 -5.78
CA GLN A 93 -13.44 13.84 -6.58
C GLN A 93 -12.45 15.03 -6.56
N SER A 94 -12.93 16.25 -6.30
CA SER A 94 -12.12 17.46 -6.15
C SER A 94 -11.42 17.59 -4.79
N SER A 95 -11.56 16.60 -3.89
CA SER A 95 -10.97 16.65 -2.55
C SER A 95 -9.48 16.40 -2.60
N ARG A 96 -8.74 17.11 -1.76
CA ARG A 96 -7.33 16.88 -1.48
C ARG A 96 -7.17 15.88 -0.37
N ILE A 97 -6.51 14.77 -0.68
CA ILE A 97 -6.39 13.61 0.21
C ILE A 97 -4.94 13.47 0.68
N LEU A 98 -4.76 13.30 1.99
CA LEU A 98 -3.52 12.82 2.58
C LEU A 98 -3.68 11.36 3.01
N ASP A 99 -2.87 10.48 2.43
CA ASP A 99 -2.63 9.11 2.86
C ASP A 99 -1.40 9.10 3.79
N PHE A 100 -1.65 9.13 5.10
CA PHE A 100 -0.61 9.19 6.12
C PHE A 100 -0.13 7.77 6.45
N GLY A 101 1.18 7.54 6.43
CA GLY A 101 1.75 6.19 6.47
C GLY A 101 1.45 5.42 5.18
N CYS A 102 1.59 6.07 4.01
CA CYS A 102 1.22 5.48 2.73
C CYS A 102 2.07 4.26 2.32
N GLY A 103 3.19 4.02 3.01
CA GLY A 103 4.15 2.98 2.70
C GLY A 103 4.57 3.03 1.23
N ARG A 104 4.33 1.94 0.52
CA ARG A 104 4.70 1.75 -0.89
C ARG A 104 3.65 2.32 -1.88
N GLY A 105 2.70 3.11 -1.39
CA GLY A 105 1.83 3.95 -2.22
C GLY A 105 0.70 3.24 -2.98
N LEU A 106 0.38 1.97 -2.71
CA LEU A 106 -0.68 1.25 -3.43
C LEU A 106 -2.04 1.94 -3.36
N VAL A 107 -2.46 2.31 -2.15
CA VAL A 107 -3.72 3.02 -1.96
C VAL A 107 -3.66 4.40 -2.58
N SER A 108 -2.58 5.14 -2.34
CA SER A 108 -2.40 6.48 -2.88
C SER A 108 -2.50 6.49 -4.41
N CYS A 109 -1.85 5.53 -5.07
CA CYS A 109 -1.91 5.36 -6.53
C CYS A 109 -3.32 4.97 -7.00
N SER A 110 -4.00 4.06 -6.29
CA SER A 110 -5.38 3.64 -6.62
C SER A 110 -6.33 4.83 -6.60
N LEU A 111 -6.25 5.68 -5.56
CA LEU A 111 -7.06 6.88 -5.44
C LEU A 111 -6.70 7.91 -6.53
N ALA A 112 -5.42 8.11 -6.82
CA ALA A 112 -4.99 9.01 -7.89
C ALA A 112 -5.49 8.57 -9.27
N LEU A 113 -5.55 7.26 -9.55
CA LEU A 113 -6.14 6.70 -10.77
C LEU A 113 -7.65 6.98 -10.90
N LYS A 114 -8.34 7.25 -9.79
CA LYS A 114 -9.73 7.74 -9.79
C LYS A 114 -9.86 9.25 -9.94
N GLY A 115 -8.75 9.95 -10.10
CA GLY A 115 -8.73 11.39 -10.34
C GLY A 115 -8.82 12.24 -9.07
N PHE A 116 -8.60 11.65 -7.90
CA PHE A 116 -8.38 12.43 -6.68
C PHE A 116 -7.01 13.13 -6.70
N GLU A 117 -6.90 14.28 -6.04
CA GLU A 117 -5.61 14.88 -5.72
C GLU A 117 -5.05 14.20 -4.47
N VAL A 118 -4.02 13.38 -4.63
CA VAL A 118 -3.50 12.54 -3.55
C VAL A 118 -2.08 12.93 -3.19
N HIS A 119 -1.87 13.09 -1.88
CA HIS A 119 -0.58 13.22 -1.24
C HIS A 119 -0.35 11.98 -0.38
N GLY A 120 0.78 11.29 -0.57
CA GLY A 120 1.20 10.19 0.29
C GLY A 120 2.30 10.65 1.22
N ALA A 121 2.25 10.28 2.50
CA ALA A 121 3.31 10.63 3.45
C ALA A 121 3.78 9.39 4.20
N ASP A 122 5.09 9.22 4.35
CA ASP A 122 5.67 8.11 5.12
C ASP A 122 6.99 8.53 5.76
N THR A 123 7.41 7.84 6.82
CA THR A 123 8.71 8.08 7.48
C THR A 123 9.85 7.32 6.81
N SER A 124 9.53 6.27 6.04
CA SER A 124 10.49 5.45 5.32
C SER A 124 10.76 6.01 3.93
N GLY A 125 11.93 6.61 3.74
CA GLY A 125 12.39 7.02 2.41
C GLY A 125 12.45 5.85 1.42
N GLU A 126 12.88 4.67 1.87
CA GLU A 126 12.90 3.47 1.01
C GLU A 126 11.49 3.07 0.53
N ALA A 127 10.47 3.19 1.38
CA ALA A 127 9.09 2.91 0.98
C ALA A 127 8.58 3.92 -0.05
N LEU A 128 8.94 5.20 0.10
CA LEU A 128 8.57 6.26 -0.83
C LEU A 128 9.27 6.11 -2.19
N ASP A 129 10.51 5.65 -2.23
CA ASP A 129 11.21 5.35 -3.49
C ASP A 129 10.46 4.27 -4.29
N VAL A 130 9.97 3.23 -3.60
CA VAL A 130 9.12 2.20 -4.22
C VAL A 130 7.77 2.80 -4.65
N ALA A 131 7.18 3.67 -3.83
CA ALA A 131 5.90 4.32 -4.12
C ALA A 131 5.96 5.21 -5.37
N GLU A 132 7.04 5.97 -5.55
CA GLU A 132 7.32 6.74 -6.76
C GLU A 132 7.48 5.82 -7.98
N GLY A 133 8.22 4.72 -7.84
CA GLY A 133 8.36 3.70 -8.88
C GLY A 133 7.02 3.08 -9.28
N LEU A 134 6.15 2.82 -8.30
CA LEU A 134 4.79 2.34 -8.54
C LEU A 134 3.94 3.39 -9.27
N ALA A 135 3.96 4.64 -8.82
CA ALA A 135 3.19 5.72 -9.44
C ALA A 135 3.59 5.93 -10.91
N HIS A 136 4.89 5.88 -11.20
CA HIS A 136 5.42 5.94 -12.56
C HIS A 136 4.92 4.78 -13.42
N ARG A 137 4.95 3.53 -12.91
CA ARG A 137 4.46 2.34 -13.63
C ARG A 137 2.96 2.37 -13.90
N LEU A 138 2.18 2.85 -12.93
CA LEU A 138 0.74 3.00 -13.05
C LEU A 138 0.33 4.27 -13.81
N GLN A 139 1.28 5.13 -14.19
CA GLN A 139 1.04 6.40 -14.86
C GLN A 139 0.05 7.31 -14.10
N CYS A 140 0.10 7.28 -12.77
CA CYS A 140 -0.72 8.12 -11.91
C CYS A 140 0.11 9.24 -11.27
N ARG A 141 -0.56 10.25 -10.75
CA ARG A 141 0.09 11.41 -10.12
C ARG A 141 -0.24 11.42 -8.63
N VAL A 142 0.74 11.05 -7.83
CA VAL A 142 0.72 11.20 -6.38
C VAL A 142 1.90 12.07 -6.00
N THR A 143 1.74 12.96 -5.02
CA THR A 143 2.88 13.70 -4.46
C THR A 143 3.29 13.02 -3.16
N PHE A 144 4.48 12.43 -3.11
CA PHE A 144 4.98 11.75 -1.91
C PHE A 144 5.82 12.68 -1.03
N HIS A 145 5.65 12.54 0.29
CA HIS A 145 6.28 13.39 1.30
C HIS A 145 7.00 12.53 2.34
N LEU A 146 8.32 12.71 2.44
CA LEU A 146 9.10 12.09 3.50
C LEU A 146 8.90 12.88 4.79
N VAL A 147 8.28 12.25 5.78
CA VAL A 147 8.04 12.83 7.10
C VAL A 147 9.26 12.59 7.97
N LYS A 148 9.92 13.68 8.36
CA LYS A 148 10.99 13.66 9.36
C LYS A 148 10.56 14.50 10.54
N ASP A 149 10.76 13.99 11.75
CA ASP A 149 10.51 14.71 13.00
C ASP A 149 9.07 15.25 13.16
N GLY A 150 8.10 14.67 12.45
CA GLY A 150 6.69 15.06 12.50
C GLY A 150 6.34 16.34 11.75
N GLU A 151 7.29 16.96 11.04
CA GLU A 151 7.06 18.21 10.32
C GLU A 151 6.37 17.98 8.96
N PHE A 152 5.35 18.78 8.70
CA PHE A 152 4.62 18.80 7.43
C PHE A 152 4.61 20.21 6.83
N PRO A 153 5.04 20.39 5.57
CA PRO A 153 5.10 21.70 4.93
C PRO A 153 3.73 22.13 4.37
N PHE A 154 2.63 21.75 5.01
CA PHE A 154 1.28 22.06 4.57
C PHE A 154 0.69 23.20 5.39
N LYS A 155 -0.06 24.07 4.73
CA LYS A 155 -0.85 25.09 5.43
C LYS A 155 -1.94 24.41 6.26
N ASP A 156 -2.38 25.07 7.32
CA ASP A 156 -3.59 24.67 8.04
C ASP A 156 -4.75 24.43 7.06
N ARG A 157 -5.45 23.31 7.27
CA ARG A 157 -6.63 22.92 6.48
C ARG A 157 -6.34 22.79 4.98
N TYR A 158 -5.13 22.38 4.63
CA TYR A 158 -4.76 22.09 3.25
C TYR A 158 -5.49 20.86 2.69
N PHE A 159 -5.70 19.83 3.51
CA PHE A 159 -6.40 18.60 3.10
C PHE A 159 -7.87 18.61 3.49
N ASP A 160 -8.69 18.08 2.60
CA ASP A 160 -10.12 17.84 2.84
C ASP A 160 -10.33 16.49 3.53
N VAL A 161 -9.45 15.52 3.25
CA VAL A 161 -9.47 14.18 3.85
C VAL A 161 -8.05 13.80 4.27
N ILE A 162 -7.92 13.33 5.51
CA ILE A 162 -6.72 12.68 5.99
C ILE A 162 -7.12 11.29 6.49
N PHE A 163 -6.45 10.27 6.00
CA PHE A 163 -6.66 8.90 6.44
C PHE A 163 -5.31 8.19 6.56
N SER A 164 -5.33 7.06 7.25
CA SER A 164 -4.21 6.13 7.27
C SER A 164 -4.74 4.71 7.16
N HIS A 165 -4.05 3.91 6.36
CA HIS A 165 -4.41 2.53 6.04
C HIS A 165 -3.25 1.63 6.47
N TRP A 166 -3.47 0.84 7.53
CA TRP A 166 -2.52 -0.11 8.14
C TRP A 166 -1.29 0.46 8.89
N ALA A 167 -1.17 1.77 9.11
CA ALA A 167 -0.01 2.34 9.83
C ALA A 167 -0.13 2.35 11.37
N PHE A 168 -1.25 1.91 11.95
CA PHE A 168 -1.56 2.10 13.38
C PHE A 168 -1.14 0.97 14.34
N HIS A 169 -0.06 0.24 14.04
CA HIS A 169 0.53 -0.62 15.07
C HIS A 169 1.49 0.11 16.02
N GLU A 170 1.93 1.35 15.71
CA GLU A 170 3.00 2.03 16.47
C GLU A 170 2.70 3.44 17.01
N ILE A 171 1.55 4.07 16.72
CA ILE A 171 1.28 5.45 17.15
C ILE A 171 0.02 5.49 18.03
N GLN A 172 0.21 5.36 19.35
CA GLN A 172 -0.88 5.22 20.33
C GLN A 172 -1.37 6.53 20.96
N GLU A 173 -0.85 7.72 20.58
CA GLU A 173 -1.08 8.93 21.39
C GLU A 173 -1.77 10.13 20.73
N TYR A 174 -2.08 10.16 19.42
CA TYR A 174 -2.49 11.43 18.78
C TYR A 174 -3.85 11.47 18.05
N VAL A 175 -4.72 10.47 18.15
CA VAL A 175 -5.99 10.48 17.38
C VAL A 175 -7.22 10.13 18.23
N GLN A 176 -8.23 11.00 18.19
CA GLN A 176 -9.60 10.82 18.69
C GLN A 176 -10.60 11.00 17.51
N PRO A 177 -11.83 10.45 17.57
CA PRO A 177 -12.28 9.33 16.73
C PRO A 177 -13.15 9.71 15.52
N MET A 178 -13.29 8.76 14.55
CA MET A 178 -14.41 8.51 13.57
C MET A 178 -13.87 8.38 12.14
N ILE A 179 -14.17 7.39 11.28
CA ILE A 179 -15.09 6.25 11.23
C ILE A 179 -14.23 5.02 10.91
N ALA A 180 -14.24 4.01 11.78
CA ALA A 180 -13.62 2.72 11.50
C ALA A 180 -14.60 1.87 10.68
N THR A 181 -14.29 1.67 9.40
CA THR A 181 -14.38 0.31 8.85
C THR A 181 -13.06 -0.35 9.20
N ASP A 182 -13.03 -1.63 9.57
CA ASP A 182 -11.96 -2.31 10.33
C ASP A 182 -10.50 -2.25 9.80
N SER A 183 -10.19 -1.45 8.77
CA SER A 183 -8.85 -1.21 8.18
C SER A 183 -8.53 0.25 7.83
N VAL A 184 -9.46 1.18 8.04
CA VAL A 184 -9.31 2.59 7.62
C VAL A 184 -9.65 3.47 8.81
N GLU A 185 -8.66 4.17 9.33
CA GLU A 185 -8.88 5.21 10.35
C GLU A 185 -8.91 6.57 9.67
N TYR A 186 -10.08 7.21 9.73
CA TYR A 186 -10.28 8.56 9.24
C TYR A 186 -9.85 9.54 10.34
N LEU A 187 -8.93 10.44 10.00
CA LEU A 187 -8.33 11.40 10.95
C LEU A 187 -9.08 12.74 11.01
N GLY A 188 -10.28 12.80 10.40
CA GLY A 188 -11.13 13.99 10.39
C GLY A 188 -10.85 14.95 9.23
N THR A 189 -11.74 15.94 9.08
CA THR A 189 -11.63 17.07 8.12
C THR A 189 -10.89 18.29 8.71
N LYS A 190 -10.33 18.15 9.93
CA LYS A 190 -9.83 19.27 10.75
C LYS A 190 -8.63 18.88 11.63
N ALA A 191 -7.63 18.18 11.09
CA ALA A 191 -6.35 18.10 11.78
C ALA A 191 -5.67 19.48 11.69
N THR A 192 -5.47 20.11 12.84
CA THR A 192 -4.68 21.34 12.97
C THR A 192 -3.31 20.87 13.42
N PHE A 193 -2.30 21.00 12.57
CA PHE A 193 -0.92 20.67 12.94
C PHE A 193 -0.31 21.97 13.47
N SER A 194 -0.26 22.10 14.79
CA SER A 194 0.34 23.25 15.48
C SER A 194 1.86 23.23 15.43
#